data_AF-A0A7X1SRL2-F1
#
_entry.id   AF-A0A7X1SRL2-F1
#
_cell.length_a   1.000
_cell.length_b   1.000
_cell.length_c   1.000
_cell.angle_alpha   90.00
_cell.angle_beta   90.00
_cell.angle_gamma   90.00
#
_symmetry.space_group_name_H-M   'P 1'
#
loop_
_entity.id
_entity.type
_entity.pdbx_description
1 polymer ?
#
loop_
_entity_poly.entity_id
_entity_poly.type
_entity_poly.pdbx_seq_one_letter_code
_entity_poly.pdbx_strand_id
1 'polypeptide(L)'
;MFVVVNRFKVRLDRESDFRRRWLDREVLLNTVPGFLMIRFLKGGTCSDHVAYASHASWTSREAFEAWRGSDLFQTAHKDAGKGEPLTIGRREFSAYEVLRTVEGMEQAA
;
A
#
# COMPACT_ATOMS: atom_id res chain seq x y z
N MET A 1 -15.01 -8.23 -4.12
CA MET A 1 -13.86 -7.70 -3.36
C MET A 1 -12.69 -7.50 -4.31
N PHE A 2 -11.97 -6.41 -4.14
CA PHE A 2 -10.85 -6.01 -5.01
C PHE A 2 -9.63 -5.69 -4.16
N VAL A 3 -8.46 -6.10 -4.61
CA VAL A 3 -7.20 -5.92 -3.88
C VAL A 3 -6.20 -5.22 -4.76
N VAL A 4 -5.51 -4.24 -4.20
CA VAL A 4 -4.36 -3.60 -4.84
C VAL A 4 -3.12 -3.77 -3.98
N VAL A 5 -2.01 -4.06 -4.66
CA VAL A 5 -0.70 -4.23 -4.04
C VAL A 5 0.28 -3.28 -4.69
N ASN A 6 1.00 -2.49 -3.88
CA ASN A 6 2.19 -1.80 -4.35
C ASN A 6 3.40 -2.46 -3.71
N ARG A 7 4.41 -2.84 -4.51
CA ARG A 7 5.68 -3.36 -4.02
C ARG A 7 6.78 -2.31 -4.23
N PHE A 8 7.66 -2.21 -3.26
CA PHE A 8 8.75 -1.25 -3.21
C PHE A 8 10.06 -1.97 -2.94
N LYS A 9 11.08 -1.64 -3.74
CA LYS A 9 12.47 -2.02 -3.48
C LYS A 9 13.13 -0.85 -2.76
N VAL A 10 13.09 -0.83 -1.43
CA VAL A 10 13.57 0.30 -0.63
C VAL A 10 15.07 0.21 -0.48
N ARG A 11 15.80 1.30 -0.75
CA ARG A 11 17.26 1.28 -0.62
C ARG A 11 17.65 1.02 0.84
N LEU A 12 18.71 0.24 1.04
CA LEU A 12 19.19 -0.13 2.39
C LEU A 12 19.52 1.11 3.25
N ASP A 13 20.14 2.13 2.65
CA ASP A 13 20.53 3.38 3.30
C ASP A 13 19.38 4.36 3.54
N ARG A 14 18.19 4.10 3.00
CA ARG A 14 17.01 4.98 3.08
C ARG A 14 15.80 4.32 3.75
N GLU A 15 15.96 3.12 4.31
CA GLU A 15 14.84 2.38 4.90
C GLU A 15 14.12 3.18 5.99
N SER A 16 14.88 3.79 6.90
CA SER A 16 14.33 4.58 8.02
C SER A 16 13.44 5.73 7.53
N ASP A 17 13.90 6.47 6.51
CA ASP A 17 13.14 7.58 5.93
C ASP A 17 11.89 7.09 5.19
N PHE A 18 11.99 5.99 4.45
CA PHE A 18 10.85 5.39 3.77
C PHE A 18 9.80 4.92 4.77
N ARG A 19 10.22 4.22 5.84
CA ARG A 19 9.33 3.71 6.88
C ARG A 19 8.63 4.86 7.59
N ARG A 20 9.38 5.90 8.00
CA ARG A 20 8.82 7.10 8.62
C ARG A 20 7.76 7.75 7.72
N ARG A 21 8.07 7.92 6.43
CA ARG A 21 7.13 8.49 5.46
C ARG A 21 5.82 7.70 5.31
N TRP A 22 5.84 6.38 5.54
CA TRP A 22 4.63 5.56 5.50
C TRP A 22 3.86 5.55 6.82
N LEU A 23 4.57 5.53 7.95
CA LEU A 23 3.96 5.45 9.28
C LEU A 23 3.41 6.80 9.78
N ASP A 24 4.05 7.91 9.40
CA ASP A 24 3.66 9.25 9.85
C ASP A 24 2.55 9.88 8.98
N ARG A 25 2.10 9.17 7.93
CA ARG A 25 1.04 9.66 7.06
C ARG A 25 -0.29 9.59 7.77
N GLU A 26 -1.02 10.70 7.71
CA GLU A 26 -2.44 10.70 7.99
C GLU A 26 -3.16 9.79 6.97
N VAL A 27 -3.89 8.80 7.47
CA VAL A 27 -4.61 7.82 6.64
C VAL A 27 -6.09 8.18 6.62
N LEU A 28 -6.47 8.98 5.63
CA LEU A 28 -7.87 9.35 5.37
C LEU A 28 -8.64 8.27 4.59
N LEU A 29 -8.00 7.14 4.24
CA LEU A 29 -8.64 6.05 3.50
C LEU A 29 -9.84 5.47 4.25
N ASN A 30 -9.85 5.52 5.58
CA ASN A 30 -10.96 5.05 6.41
C ASN A 30 -12.27 5.84 6.20
N THR A 31 -12.22 7.04 5.58
CA THR A 31 -13.41 7.82 5.25
C THR A 31 -13.91 7.56 3.83
N VAL A 32 -13.23 6.71 3.06
CA VAL A 32 -13.55 6.47 1.65
C VAL A 32 -14.60 5.37 1.51
N PRO A 33 -15.73 5.62 0.82
CA PRO A 33 -16.73 4.59 0.58
C PRO A 33 -16.13 3.36 -0.12
N GLY A 34 -16.38 2.18 0.46
CA GLY A 34 -15.92 0.90 -0.09
C GLY A 34 -14.46 0.55 0.20
N PHE A 35 -13.70 1.41 0.89
CA PHE A 35 -12.41 1.01 1.45
C PHE A 35 -12.63 0.04 2.62
N LEU A 36 -11.93 -1.09 2.62
CA LEU A 36 -12.03 -2.08 3.70
C LEU A 36 -10.86 -1.95 4.66
N MET A 37 -9.64 -1.94 4.13
CA MET A 37 -8.44 -1.90 4.95
C MET A 37 -7.18 -1.66 4.12
N ILE A 38 -6.10 -1.23 4.78
CA ILE A 38 -4.75 -1.21 4.22
C ILE A 38 -3.77 -1.84 5.24
N ARG A 39 -2.87 -2.68 4.75
CA ARG A 39 -1.70 -3.15 5.49
C ARG A 39 -0.44 -2.60 4.84
N PHE A 40 0.48 -2.12 5.67
CA PHE A 40 1.84 -1.84 5.26
C PHE A 40 2.74 -2.96 5.78
N LEU A 41 3.50 -3.56 4.87
CA LEU A 41 4.19 -4.82 5.06
C LEU A 41 5.69 -4.62 4.82
N LYS A 42 6.51 -5.12 5.74
CA LYS A 42 7.95 -5.29 5.55
C LYS A 42 8.23 -6.73 5.16
N GLY A 43 8.95 -6.92 4.07
CA GLY A 43 9.42 -8.21 3.59
C GLY A 43 10.88 -8.48 3.96
N GLY A 44 11.50 -9.43 3.25
CA GLY A 44 12.91 -9.77 3.43
C GLY A 44 13.88 -8.70 2.92
N THR A 45 15.12 -8.79 3.39
CA THR A 45 16.24 -7.98 2.93
C THR A 45 17.01 -8.73 1.83
N CYS A 46 17.23 -8.06 0.71
CA CYS A 46 18.05 -8.49 -0.42
C CYS A 46 19.42 -7.77 -0.37
N SER A 47 20.33 -8.11 -1.29
CA SER A 47 21.66 -7.50 -1.38
C SER A 47 21.66 -5.99 -1.63
N ASP A 48 20.65 -5.47 -2.32
CA ASP A 48 20.54 -4.08 -2.76
C ASP A 48 19.33 -3.33 -2.17
N HIS A 49 18.36 -4.03 -1.58
CA HIS A 49 17.14 -3.41 -1.06
C HIS A 49 16.48 -4.19 0.08
N VAL A 50 15.59 -3.52 0.82
CA VAL A 50 14.57 -4.15 1.65
C VAL A 50 13.24 -4.17 0.90
N ALA A 51 12.58 -5.33 0.83
CA ALA A 51 11.27 -5.43 0.21
C ALA A 51 10.20 -4.83 1.13
N TYR A 52 9.36 -3.97 0.58
CA TYR A 52 8.16 -3.46 1.26
C TYR A 52 6.95 -3.61 0.36
N ALA A 53 5.77 -3.72 0.95
CA ALA A 53 4.52 -3.69 0.20
C ALA A 53 3.42 -2.94 0.95
N SER A 54 2.50 -2.32 0.20
CA SER A 54 1.18 -1.96 0.71
C SER A 54 0.13 -2.87 0.09
N HIS A 55 -0.82 -3.32 0.89
CA HIS A 55 -1.94 -4.16 0.48
C HIS A 55 -3.24 -3.49 0.92
N ALA A 56 -4.03 -3.00 -0.04
CA ALA A 56 -5.32 -2.38 0.25
C ALA A 56 -6.45 -3.23 -0.33
N SER A 57 -7.50 -3.43 0.47
CA SER A 57 -8.70 -4.18 0.11
C SER A 57 -9.89 -3.23 0.00
N TRP A 58 -10.75 -3.52 -0.98
CA TRP A 58 -11.90 -2.72 -1.37
C TRP A 58 -13.11 -3.63 -1.60
N THR A 59 -14.31 -3.11 -1.35
CA THR A 59 -15.56 -3.84 -1.60
C THR A 59 -15.68 -4.24 -3.07
N SER A 60 -15.29 -3.35 -4.00
CA SER A 60 -15.32 -3.58 -5.44
C SER A 60 -14.20 -2.83 -6.19
N ARG A 61 -14.03 -3.12 -7.49
CA ARG A 61 -13.11 -2.40 -8.37
C ARG A 61 -13.55 -0.96 -8.55
N GLU A 62 -14.85 -0.73 -8.70
CA GLU A 62 -15.45 0.58 -8.91
C GLU A 62 -15.20 1.51 -7.72
N ALA A 63 -15.29 1.00 -6.49
CA ALA A 63 -14.94 1.76 -5.29
C ALA A 63 -13.48 2.22 -5.30
N PHE A 64 -12.55 1.34 -5.70
CA PHE A 64 -11.14 1.69 -5.85
C PHE A 64 -10.92 2.73 -6.95
N GLU A 65 -11.54 2.57 -8.13
CA GLU A 65 -11.37 3.52 -9.24
C GLU A 65 -11.99 4.89 -8.91
N ALA A 66 -13.15 4.92 -8.23
CA ALA A 66 -13.75 6.15 -7.73
C ALA A 66 -12.82 6.87 -6.75
N TRP A 67 -12.19 6.13 -5.81
CA TRP A 67 -11.17 6.70 -4.94
C TRP A 67 -9.98 7.23 -5.74
N ARG A 68 -9.46 6.45 -6.70
CA ARG A 68 -8.29 6.83 -7.51
C ARG A 68 -8.53 8.11 -8.32
N GLY A 69 -9.77 8.41 -8.68
CA GLY A 69 -10.17 9.65 -9.35
C GLY A 69 -10.44 10.83 -8.42
N SER A 70 -10.45 10.65 -7.10
CA SER A 70 -10.84 11.67 -6.11
C SER A 70 -9.72 12.64 -5.72
N ASP A 71 -10.10 13.82 -5.20
CA ASP A 71 -9.16 14.80 -4.62
C ASP A 71 -8.39 14.22 -3.42
N LEU A 72 -9.00 13.27 -2.72
CA LEU A 72 -8.34 12.59 -1.61
C LEU A 72 -7.14 11.76 -2.09
N PHE A 73 -7.27 11.09 -3.24
CA PHE A 73 -6.16 10.38 -3.85
C PHE A 73 -5.04 11.35 -4.25
N GLN A 74 -5.39 12.47 -4.87
CA GLN A 74 -4.42 13.49 -5.25
C GLN A 74 -3.68 14.04 -4.03
N THR A 75 -4.40 14.34 -2.95
CA THR A 75 -3.84 14.82 -1.69
C THR A 75 -2.91 13.79 -1.04
N ALA A 76 -3.33 12.52 -0.97
CA ALA A 76 -2.52 11.45 -0.40
C ALA A 76 -1.24 11.17 -1.21
N HIS A 77 -1.27 11.43 -2.53
CA HIS A 77 -0.15 11.18 -3.44
C HIS A 77 0.60 12.44 -3.86
N LYS A 78 0.25 13.62 -3.32
CA LYS A 78 0.79 14.92 -3.74
C LYS A 78 2.32 15.00 -3.66
N ASP A 79 2.92 14.25 -2.74
CA ASP A 79 4.37 14.24 -2.53
C ASP A 79 5.05 13.02 -3.13
N ALA A 80 4.29 12.07 -3.70
CA ALA A 80 4.87 10.88 -4.30
C ALA A 80 5.90 11.25 -5.39
N GLY A 81 7.13 10.76 -5.25
CA GLY A 81 8.22 11.09 -6.17
C GLY A 81 8.92 12.42 -5.91
N LYS A 82 8.51 13.21 -4.91
CA LYS A 82 9.27 14.38 -4.45
C LYS A 82 10.36 13.99 -3.46
N GLY A 83 11.50 14.67 -3.55
CA GLY A 83 12.68 14.48 -2.70
C GLY A 83 13.67 13.46 -3.27
N GLU A 84 14.66 13.09 -2.47
CA GLU A 84 15.62 12.06 -2.88
C GLU A 84 14.93 10.70 -3.09
N PRO A 85 15.37 9.91 -4.10
CA PRO A 85 14.83 8.58 -4.32
C PRO A 85 15.06 7.65 -3.13
N LEU A 86 13.96 7.24 -2.47
CA LEU A 86 14.00 6.27 -1.36
C LEU A 86 13.98 4.81 -1.84
N THR A 87 13.61 4.59 -3.11
CA THR A 87 13.44 3.26 -3.71
C THR A 87 14.33 3.09 -4.94
N ILE A 88 14.71 1.84 -5.21
CA ILE A 88 15.30 1.42 -6.47
C ILE A 88 14.17 1.30 -7.50
N GLY A 89 14.16 2.22 -8.46
CA GLY A 89 13.14 2.28 -9.50
C GLY A 89 11.76 2.68 -8.98
N ARG A 90 10.75 2.48 -9.82
CA ARG A 90 9.34 2.77 -9.52
C ARG A 90 8.72 1.64 -8.72
N ARG A 91 7.63 1.94 -8.00
CA ARG A 91 6.80 0.92 -7.37
C ARG A 91 6.21 -0.02 -8.43
N GLU A 92 6.17 -1.31 -8.12
CA GLU A 92 5.44 -2.29 -8.92
C GLU A 92 4.00 -2.32 -8.41
N PHE A 93 3.04 -1.88 -9.24
CA PHE A 93 1.62 -1.87 -8.91
C PHE A 93 0.92 -3.08 -9.52
N SER A 94 0.05 -3.72 -8.74
CA SER A 94 -0.80 -4.82 -9.21
C SER A 94 -2.18 -4.72 -8.59
N ALA A 95 -3.18 -5.18 -9.33
CA ALA A 95 -4.58 -5.08 -8.98
C ALA A 95 -5.30 -6.39 -9.33
N TYR A 96 -6.17 -6.86 -8.43
CA TYR A 96 -6.73 -8.20 -8.47
C TYR A 96 -8.20 -8.22 -8.06
N GLU A 97 -9.00 -8.98 -8.78
CA GLU A 97 -10.31 -9.44 -8.31
C GLU A 97 -10.13 -10.65 -7.40
N VAL A 98 -10.78 -10.63 -6.24
CA VAL A 98 -10.71 -11.75 -5.30
C VAL A 98 -11.69 -12.82 -5.75
N LEU A 99 -11.17 -13.96 -6.21
CA LEU A 99 -11.97 -15.11 -6.64
C LEU A 99 -12.44 -15.98 -5.47
N ARG A 100 -11.70 -16.00 -4.36
CA ARG A 100 -12.03 -16.78 -3.17
C ARG A 100 -11.45 -16.15 -1.92
N THR A 101 -12.23 -16.15 -0.86
CA THR A 101 -11.80 -15.85 0.51
C THR A 101 -12.11 -17.06 1.38
N VAL A 102 -11.16 -17.46 2.22
CA VAL A 102 -11.36 -18.44 3.30
C VAL A 102 -10.92 -17.76 4.57
N GLU A 103 -11.84 -17.58 5.50
CA GLU A 103 -11.55 -16.98 6.80
C GLU A 103 -11.02 -18.05 7.75
N GLY A 104 -10.00 -17.70 8.54
CA GLY A 104 -9.55 -18.53 9.63
C GLY A 104 -10.52 -18.41 10.80
N MET A 105 -10.70 -19.51 11.54
CA MET A 105 -11.28 -19.44 12.89
C MET A 105 -10.12 -19.32 13.87
N GLU A 106 -10.09 -18.24 14.66
CA GLU A 106 -9.15 -18.13 15.77
C GLU A 106 -9.50 -19.23 16.79
N GLN A 107 -8.70 -20.29 16.81
CA GLN A 107 -8.80 -21.29 17.87
C GLN A 107 -8.06 -20.74 19.07
N ALA A 108 -8.80 -20.46 20.15
CA ALA A 108 -8.21 -20.12 21.43
C ALA A 108 -7.25 -21.27 21.84
N ALA A 109 -5.98 -20.94 22.02
CA ALA A 109 -4.95 -21.85 22.52
C ALA A 109 -5.10 -22.10 24.02
#